data_AF-A0A8X6R8S0-F1
#
_entry.id   AF-A0A8X6R8S0-F1
#
_cell.length_a   1.000
_cell.length_b   1.000
_cell.length_c   1.000
_cell.angle_alpha   90.00
_cell.angle_beta   90.00
_cell.angle_gamma   90.00
#
_symmetry.space_group_name_H-M   'P 1'
#
loop_
_entity.id
_entity.type
_entity.pdbx_description
1 polymer ?
#
loop_
_entity_poly.entity_id
_entity_poly.type
_entity_poly.pdbx_seq_one_letter_code
_entity_poly.pdbx_strand_id
1 'polypeptide(L)'
;MDRRNPLDDFTRGRMIGKLEEGRTVTSVAAEFGINKSVVSRAWKAFQTTGTSVRKVGGGRLRMTTAGDDRYIILQAKRGLRQLASVIAQRLSTATG
;
A
#
# COMPACT_ATOMS: atom_id res chain seq x y z
N MET A 1 14.17 -3.78 15.17
CA MET A 1 13.15 -3.59 14.10
C MET A 1 11.92 -4.39 14.48
N ASP A 2 10.85 -3.72 14.88
CA ASP A 2 9.62 -4.39 15.32
C ASP A 2 8.85 -4.87 14.09
N ARG A 3 8.85 -6.19 13.85
CA ARG A 3 8.05 -6.81 12.79
C ARG A 3 6.60 -6.70 13.23
N ARG A 4 5.88 -5.69 12.74
CA ARG A 4 4.42 -5.59 12.90
C ARG A 4 3.80 -6.80 12.19
N ASN A 5 3.51 -7.85 12.94
CA ASN A 5 2.80 -9.00 12.40
C ASN A 5 1.41 -8.52 11.96
N PRO A 6 1.01 -8.70 10.69
CA PRO A 6 -0.28 -8.24 10.22
C PRO A 6 -1.39 -8.95 10.99
N LEU A 7 -2.38 -8.19 11.47
CA LEU A 7 -3.60 -8.77 11.99
C LEU A 7 -4.31 -9.50 10.85
N ASP A 8 -4.66 -10.75 11.08
CA ASP A 8 -5.40 -11.59 10.14
C ASP A 8 -6.77 -10.99 9.77
N ASP A 9 -7.15 -11.08 8.50
CA ASP A 9 -8.36 -10.45 7.97
C ASP A 9 -9.65 -11.04 8.59
N PHE A 10 -9.65 -12.33 8.97
CA PHE A 10 -10.78 -12.93 9.67
C PHE A 10 -10.96 -12.33 11.07
N THR A 11 -9.87 -12.20 11.82
CA THR A 11 -9.90 -11.57 13.15
C THR A 11 -10.34 -10.12 13.06
N ARG A 12 -9.89 -9.40 12.02
CA ARG A 12 -10.29 -8.01 11.74
C ARG A 12 -11.78 -7.90 11.41
N GLY A 13 -12.32 -8.80 10.57
CA GLY A 13 -13.74 -8.83 10.24
C GLY A 13 -14.63 -9.07 11.47
N ARG A 14 -14.28 -10.06 12.30
CA ARG A 14 -15.04 -10.37 13.53
C ARG A 14 -15.01 -9.22 14.54
N MET A 15 -13.88 -8.53 14.66
CA MET A 15 -13.74 -7.35 15.50
C MET A 15 -14.63 -6.20 15.03
N ILE A 16 -14.70 -5.95 13.72
CA ILE A 16 -15.52 -4.90 13.13
C ILE A 16 -17.01 -5.21 13.33
N GLY A 17 -17.46 -6.45 13.08
CA GLY A 17 -18.87 -6.82 13.29
C GLY A 17 -19.36 -6.54 14.72
N LYS A 18 -18.52 -6.80 15.73
CA LYS A 18 -18.84 -6.46 17.13
C LYS A 18 -18.94 -4.96 17.38
N LEU A 19 -18.13 -4.15 16.71
CA LEU A 19 -18.20 -2.70 16.82
C LEU A 19 -19.45 -2.16 16.11
N GLU A 20 -19.90 -2.79 15.01
CA GLU A 20 -21.18 -2.47 14.36
C GLU A 20 -22.38 -2.79 15.26
N GLU A 21 -22.31 -3.84 16.07
CA GLU A 21 -23.29 -4.18 17.13
C GLU A 21 -23.29 -3.17 18.32
N GLY A 22 -22.47 -2.11 18.28
CA GLY A 22 -22.41 -1.07 19.31
C GLY A 22 -21.50 -1.40 20.50
N ARG A 23 -20.66 -2.44 20.40
CA ARG A 23 -19.70 -2.77 21.47
C ARG A 23 -18.58 -1.71 21.54
N THR A 24 -18.02 -1.53 22.73
CA THR A 24 -16.93 -0.57 22.92
C THR A 24 -15.58 -1.13 22.46
N VAL A 25 -14.71 -0.26 21.94
CA VAL A 25 -13.33 -0.61 21.55
C VAL A 25 -12.56 -1.30 22.67
N THR A 26 -12.78 -0.90 23.93
CA THR A 26 -12.12 -1.52 25.09
C THR A 26 -12.58 -2.95 25.31
N SER A 27 -13.90 -3.22 25.22
CA SER A 27 -14.44 -4.58 25.36
C SER A 27 -13.90 -5.50 24.27
N VAL A 28 -13.91 -5.02 23.02
CA VAL A 28 -13.42 -5.78 21.87
C VAL A 28 -11.90 -6.02 21.97
N ALA A 29 -11.11 -5.01 22.36
CA ALA A 29 -9.67 -5.18 22.56
C ALA A 29 -9.33 -6.24 23.62
N ALA A 30 -10.05 -6.26 24.74
CA ALA A 30 -9.85 -7.24 25.80
C ALA A 30 -10.22 -8.65 25.34
N GLU A 31 -11.32 -8.81 24.60
CA GLU A 31 -11.78 -10.12 24.12
C GLU A 31 -10.78 -10.78 23.16
N PHE A 32 -10.18 -9.99 22.26
CA PHE A 32 -9.24 -10.51 21.28
C PHE A 32 -7.78 -10.47 21.74
N GLY A 33 -7.48 -9.93 22.92
CA GLY A 33 -6.10 -9.75 23.40
C GLY A 33 -5.27 -8.79 22.54
N ILE A 34 -5.92 -7.86 21.84
CA ILE A 34 -5.29 -6.94 20.88
C ILE A 34 -5.20 -5.55 21.49
N ASN A 35 -4.13 -4.81 21.19
CA ASN A 35 -3.99 -3.43 21.62
C ASN A 35 -5.14 -2.54 21.09
N LYS A 36 -5.73 -1.71 21.97
CA LYS A 36 -6.83 -0.79 21.63
C LYS A 36 -6.56 0.09 20.39
N SER A 37 -5.30 0.47 20.15
CA SER A 37 -4.91 1.28 18.99
C SER A 37 -5.06 0.54 17.66
N VAL A 38 -4.94 -0.79 17.65
CA VAL A 38 -5.14 -1.61 16.45
C VAL A 38 -6.64 -1.69 16.15
N VAL A 39 -7.46 -1.90 17.17
CA VAL A 39 -8.93 -1.93 17.07
C VAL A 39 -9.49 -0.59 16.59
N SER A 40 -9.05 0.51 17.21
CA SER A 40 -9.48 1.86 16.82
C SER A 40 -9.08 2.20 15.38
N ARG A 41 -7.87 1.84 14.95
CA ARG A 41 -7.45 2.05 13.56
C ARG A 41 -8.21 1.19 12.56
N ALA A 42 -8.52 -0.06 12.91
CA ALA A 42 -9.33 -0.94 12.07
C ALA A 42 -10.74 -0.38 11.89
N TRP A 43 -11.37 0.09 12.98
CA TRP A 43 -12.67 0.74 12.95
C TRP A 43 -12.69 1.98 12.07
N LYS A 44 -11.73 2.89 12.26
CA LYS A 44 -11.64 4.12 11.44
C LYS A 44 -11.43 3.81 9.96
N ALA A 45 -10.60 2.81 9.64
CA ALA A 45 -10.39 2.37 8.27
C ALA A 45 -11.67 1.81 7.65
N PHE A 46 -12.41 0.99 8.41
CA PHE A 46 -13.70 0.45 7.99
C PHE A 46 -14.71 1.56 7.72
N GLN A 47 -14.86 2.52 8.61
CA GLN A 47 -15.75 3.67 8.41
C GLN A 47 -15.38 4.50 7.16
N THR A 48 -14.10 4.54 6.80
CA THR A 48 -13.63 5.29 5.63
C THR A 48 -13.83 4.53 4.32
N THR A 49 -13.73 3.20 4.34
CA THR A 49 -13.64 2.39 3.11
C THR A 49 -14.74 1.34 2.95
N GLY A 50 -15.56 1.10 3.97
CA GLY A 50 -16.60 0.08 4.00
C GLY A 50 -16.10 -1.36 3.97
N THR A 51 -14.77 -1.56 4.02
CA THR A 51 -14.16 -2.89 3.93
C THR A 51 -13.33 -3.19 5.16
N SER A 52 -13.54 -4.41 5.66
CA SER A 52 -12.76 -4.99 6.75
C SER A 52 -11.47 -5.62 6.23
N VAL A 53 -11.24 -5.67 4.92
CA VAL A 53 -10.02 -6.24 4.34
C VAL A 53 -8.91 -5.21 4.39
N ARG A 54 -7.69 -5.66 4.70
CA ARG A 54 -6.51 -4.81 4.57
C ARG A 54 -6.36 -4.29 3.14
N LYS A 55 -6.34 -2.97 2.97
CA LYS A 55 -5.82 -2.37 1.73
C LYS A 55 -4.36 -2.76 1.55
N VAL A 56 -4.07 -3.51 0.49
CA VAL A 56 -2.70 -3.62 -0.02
C VAL A 56 -2.33 -2.22 -0.49
N GLY A 57 -1.34 -1.61 0.16
CA GLY A 57 -0.90 -0.27 -0.21
C GLY A 57 -0.51 -0.27 -1.68
N GLY A 58 -1.10 0.63 -2.47
CA GLY A 58 -0.54 0.95 -3.78
C GLY A 58 0.88 1.44 -3.55
N GLY A 59 1.83 0.89 -4.32
CA GLY A 59 3.21 1.39 -4.30
C GLY A 59 3.28 2.83 -4.80
N ARG A 60 4.49 3.36 -4.88
CA ARG A 60 4.74 4.64 -5.56
C ARG A 60 4.14 4.57 -6.97
N LEU A 61 3.37 5.60 -7.34
CA LEU A 61 2.82 5.70 -8.68
C LEU A 61 3.97 5.63 -9.70
N ARG A 62 3.76 4.86 -10.76
CA ARG A 62 4.76 4.70 -11.82
C ARG A 62 4.91 6.03 -12.55
N MET A 63 6.11 6.61 -12.50
CA MET A 63 6.41 7.86 -13.22
C MET A 63 6.69 7.62 -14.71
N THR A 64 7.18 6.43 -15.08
CA THR A 64 7.43 6.06 -16.48
C THR A 64 6.26 5.30 -17.06
N THR A 65 5.93 5.58 -18.31
CA THR A 65 4.96 4.80 -19.08
C THR A 65 5.61 3.54 -19.66
N ALA A 66 4.80 2.59 -20.15
CA ALA A 66 5.32 1.40 -20.84
C ALA A 66 6.12 1.75 -22.11
N GLY A 67 5.82 2.88 -22.76
CA GLY A 67 6.58 3.41 -23.89
C GLY A 67 7.96 3.91 -23.46
N ASP A 68 8.00 4.67 -22.36
CA ASP A 68 9.25 5.18 -21.78
C ASP A 68 10.18 4.03 -21.39
N ASP A 69 9.65 2.98 -20.75
CA ASP A 69 10.45 1.81 -20.36
C ASP A 69 11.04 1.11 -21.59
N ARG A 70 10.25 0.95 -22.66
CA ARG A 70 10.71 0.35 -23.90
C ARG A 70 11.83 1.20 -24.52
N TYR A 71 11.67 2.52 -24.51
CA TYR A 71 12.71 3.44 -24.97
C TYR A 71 13.99 3.30 -24.15
N ILE A 72 13.90 3.32 -22.82
CA ILE A 72 15.04 3.18 -21.91
C ILE A 72 15.78 1.86 -22.17
N ILE A 73 15.06 0.74 -22.29
CA ILE A 73 15.66 -0.58 -22.56
C ILE A 73 16.38 -0.59 -23.92
N LEU A 74 15.78 0.01 -24.96
CA LEU A 74 16.39 0.08 -26.29
C LEU A 74 17.65 0.95 -26.29
N GLN A 75 17.65 2.11 -25.62
CA GLN A 75 18.83 2.96 -25.52
C GLN A 75 19.95 2.28 -24.72
N ALA A 76 19.61 1.66 -23.59
CA ALA A 76 20.58 0.92 -22.77
C ALA A 76 21.24 -0.24 -23.54
N LYS A 77 20.48 -0.94 -24.40
CA LYS A 77 21.02 -2.00 -25.27
C LYS A 77 21.90 -1.47 -26.41
N ARG A 78 21.59 -0.28 -26.95
CA ARG A 78 22.36 0.33 -28.06
C ARG A 78 23.71 0.87 -27.62
N GLY A 79 23.88 1.24 -26.36
CA GLY A 79 25.14 1.80 -25.85
C GLY A 79 25.48 1.30 -24.46
N LEU A 80 26.36 0.29 -24.38
CA LEU A 80 26.82 -0.32 -23.12
C LEU A 80 27.47 0.67 -22.13
N ARG A 81 27.98 1.81 -22.63
CA ARG A 81 28.64 2.87 -21.83
C ARG A 81 27.80 4.14 -21.65
N GLN A 82 26.54 4.15 -22.07
CA GLN A 82 25.70 5.33 -21.93
C GLN A 82 25.28 5.54 -20.47
N LEU A 83 25.33 6.80 -20.03
CA LEU A 83 24.89 7.17 -18.70
C LEU A 83 23.36 7.24 -18.64
N ALA A 84 22.79 6.82 -17.51
CA ALA A 84 21.35 6.89 -17.26
C ALA A 84 20.80 8.32 -17.39
N SER A 85 21.59 9.34 -17.00
CA SER A 85 21.22 10.76 -17.15
C SER A 85 21.02 11.17 -18.59
N VAL A 86 21.86 10.68 -19.51
CA VAL A 86 21.75 10.96 -20.95
C VAL A 86 20.49 10.31 -21.53
N ILE A 87 20.17 9.09 -21.10
CA ILE A 87 18.95 8.40 -21.52
C ILE A 87 17.71 9.13 -21.01
N ALA A 88 17.74 9.58 -19.75
CA ALA A 88 16.65 10.36 -19.15
C ALA A 88 16.45 11.72 -19.83
N GLN A 89 17.53 12.44 -20.16
CA GLN A 89 17.46 13.70 -20.89
C GLN A 89 16.82 13.51 -22.27
N ARG A 90 17.24 12.48 -23.01
CA ARG A 90 16.67 12.17 -24.33
C ARG A 90 15.19 11.78 -24.25
N LEU A 91 14.81 11.03 -23.22
CA LEU A 91 13.42 10.68 -22.96
C LEU A 91 12.59 11.95 -22.72
N SER A 92 13.09 12.89 -21.89
CA SER A 92 12.40 14.15 -21.63
C SER A 92 12.26 15.03 -22.87
N THR A 93 13.23 15.02 -23.79
CA THR A 93 13.15 15.80 -25.04
C THR A 93 12.25 15.16 -26.10
N ALA A 94 12.05 13.84 -26.05
CA ALA A 94 11.22 13.12 -27.01
C ALA A 94 9.72 13.16 -26.67
N THR A 95 9.41 13.40 -25.40
CA THR A 95 8.03 13.47 -24.88
C THR A 95 7.57 14.94 -24.65
N GLY A 96 8.39 15.92 -25.03
CA GLY A 96 8.06 17.35 -24.99
C GLY A 96 7.25 17.84 -26.18
#